data_AF-A0A101TA62-F1
#
_entry.id   AF-A0A101TA62-F1
#
_cell.length_a   1.000
_cell.length_b   1.000
_cell.length_c   1.000
_cell.angle_alpha   90.00
_cell.angle_beta   90.00
_cell.angle_gamma   90.00
#
_symmetry.space_group_name_H-M   'P 1'
#
loop_
_entity.id
_entity.type
_entity.pdbx_description
1 polymer ?
#
loop_
_entity_poly.entity_id
_entity_poly.type
_entity_poly.pdbx_seq_one_letter_code
_entity_poly.pdbx_strand_id
1 'polypeptide(L)' 'MHGGRGGRAGQLNAWLRTTGAFHGVLDFDRALRDPAAPTRMLAADGSGDHLHPGDAGYAALAGAVDLRLPRGPDVRAA' A
#
# COMPACT_ATOMS: atom_id res chain seq x y z
N MET A 1 -3.33 30.41 3.31
CA MET A 1 -4.25 29.31 2.97
C MET A 1 -3.44 28.02 2.89
N HIS A 2 -3.34 27.28 3.99
CA HIS A 2 -2.59 26.01 4.04
C HIS A 2 -3.57 24.85 3.99
N GLY A 3 -3.67 24.21 2.82
CA GLY A 3 -4.46 23.00 2.63
C GLY A 3 -3.90 21.87 3.47
N GLY A 4 -4.55 21.60 4.60
CA GLY A 4 -4.24 20.45 5.44
C GLY A 4 -4.60 19.14 4.75
N ARG A 5 -3.81 18.10 5.08
CA ARG A 5 -3.88 16.69 4.67
C ARG A 5 -3.01 16.38 3.45
N GLY A 6 -2.19 15.33 3.56
CA GLY A 6 -1.12 14.92 2.65
C GLY A 6 -1.51 14.91 1.16
N GLY A 7 -0.50 14.89 0.28
CA GLY A 7 -0.72 14.93 -1.18
C GLY A 7 -1.74 13.89 -1.68
N ARG A 8 -2.17 13.99 -2.95
CA ARG A 8 -3.27 13.19 -3.53
C ARG A 8 -3.25 11.69 -3.13
N ALA A 9 -2.07 11.07 -3.12
CA ALA A 9 -1.88 9.69 -2.67
C ALA A 9 -2.34 9.46 -1.22
N GLY A 10 -1.97 10.34 -0.28
CA GLY A 10 -2.39 10.24 1.12
C GLY A 10 -3.90 10.43 1.32
N GLN A 11 -4.52 11.32 0.54
CA GLN A 11 -5.99 11.50 0.56
C GLN A 11 -6.72 10.26 0.03
N LEU A 12 -6.25 9.71 -1.09
CA LEU A 12 -6.78 8.47 -1.65
C LEU A 12 -6.62 7.30 -0.67
N ASN A 13 -5.43 7.14 -0.06
CA ASN A 13 -5.18 6.08 0.92
C ASN A 13 -6.08 6.22 2.14
N ALA A 14 -6.29 7.45 2.64
CA ALA A 14 -7.22 7.70 3.74
C ALA A 14 -8.66 7.29 3.39
N TRP A 15 -9.13 7.64 2.19
CA TRP A 15 -10.46 7.24 1.73
C TRP A 15 -10.59 5.72 1.54
N LEU A 16 -9.61 5.06 0.91
CA LEU A 16 -9.60 3.61 0.73
C LEU A 16 -9.70 2.86 2.07
N ARG A 17 -9.00 3.35 3.11
CA ARG A 17 -9.01 2.74 4.45
C ARG A 17 -10.34 2.84 5.17
N THR A 18 -11.17 3.83 4.86
CA THR A 18 -12.40 4.12 5.64
C THR A 18 -13.69 3.97 4.84
N THR A 19 -13.62 3.86 3.52
CA THR A 19 -14.82 3.90 2.66
C THR A 19 -15.75 2.71 2.86
N GLY A 20 -15.27 1.54 3.29
CA GLY A 20 -16.10 0.33 3.40
C GLY A 20 -16.67 -0.20 2.08
N ALA A 21 -16.28 0.39 0.94
CA ALA A 21 -16.80 0.05 -0.39
C ALA A 21 -16.26 -1.29 -0.93
N PHE A 22 -15.26 -1.89 -0.28
CA PHE A 22 -14.59 -3.12 -0.70
C PHE A 22 -14.66 -4.17 0.40
N HIS A 23 -14.72 -5.44 0.00
CA HIS A 23 -14.66 -6.58 0.92
C HIS A 23 -13.30 -6.74 1.61
N GLY A 24 -12.28 -6.02 1.16
CA GLY A 24 -10.95 -5.97 1.76
C GLY A 24 -10.09 -4.92 1.08
N VAL A 25 -9.08 -4.42 1.81
CA VAL A 25 -8.12 -3.43 1.34
C VAL A 25 -6.72 -3.87 1.75
N LEU A 26 -5.81 -3.96 0.77
CA LEU A 26 -4.38 -4.19 1.01
C LEU A 26 -3.65 -2.84 1.10
N ASP A 27 -3.12 -2.51 2.27
CA ASP A 27 -2.49 -1.21 2.55
C ASP A 27 -0.98 -1.25 2.33
N PHE A 28 -0.56 -1.19 1.06
CA PHE A 28 0.86 -1.21 0.67
C PHE A 28 1.62 0.06 1.06
N ASP A 29 0.92 1.19 1.18
CA ASP A 29 1.48 2.41 1.77
C ASP A 29 1.94 2.14 3.21
N ARG A 30 1.10 1.48 4.02
CA ARG A 30 1.49 1.09 5.37
C ARG A 30 2.60 0.03 5.40
N ALA A 31 2.61 -0.90 4.45
CA ALA A 31 3.61 -1.95 4.39
C ALA A 31 5.01 -1.43 4.10
N LEU A 32 5.14 -0.37 3.30
CA LEU A 32 6.43 0.11 2.79
C LEU A 32 6.88 1.47 3.36
N ARG A 33 5.97 2.28 3.92
CA ARG A 33 6.35 3.64 4.35
C ARG A 33 7.35 3.63 5.49
N ASP A 34 8.25 4.60 5.48
CA ASP A 34 9.09 4.93 6.62
C ASP A 34 8.20 5.45 7.78
N PRO A 35 8.17 4.81 8.96
CA PRO A 35 7.40 5.27 10.10
C PRO A 35 7.80 6.68 10.58
N ALA A 36 9.06 7.07 10.39
CA ALA A 36 9.57 8.40 10.72
C ALA A 36 9.32 9.43 9.61
N ALA A 37 9.12 8.97 8.36
CA ALA A 37 8.78 9.82 7.22
C ALA A 37 7.68 9.19 6.36
N PRO A 38 6.39 9.25 6.78
CA PRO A 38 5.29 8.50 6.16
C PRO A 38 4.99 8.83 4.68
N THR A 39 5.63 9.86 4.12
CA THR A 39 5.54 10.22 2.69
C THR A 39 6.63 9.58 1.84
N ARG A 40 7.49 8.74 2.43
CA ARG A 40 8.60 8.04 1.78
C ARG A 40 8.51 6.55 2.05
N MET A 41 9.05 5.76 1.12
CA MET A 41 9.34 4.35 1.35
C MET A 41 10.52 4.22 2.31
N LEU A 42 10.49 3.20 3.19
CA LEU A 42 11.64 2.83 4.02
C LEU A 42 12.83 2.51 3.11
N ALA A 43 13.98 3.12 3.36
CA ALA A 43 15.13 3.03 2.46
C ALA A 43 15.59 1.57 2.23
N ALA A 44 15.45 0.70 3.23
CA ALA A 44 15.78 -0.72 3.15
C ALA A 44 14.89 -1.51 2.18
N ASP A 45 13.68 -1.01 1.91
CA ASP A 45 12.68 -1.67 1.06
C ASP A 45 12.71 -1.15 -0.38
N GLY A 46 13.45 -0.08 -0.67
CA GLY A 46 13.51 0.54 -1.99
C GLY A 46 14.59 -0.04 -2.91
N SER A 47 14.41 0.13 -4.22
CA SER A 47 15.42 -0.25 -5.24
C SER A 47 16.57 0.77 -5.33
N GLY A 48 16.39 1.96 -4.75
CA GLY A 48 17.30 3.10 -4.85
C GLY A 48 16.83 4.22 -5.78
N ASP A 49 15.77 4.01 -6.57
CA ASP A 49 15.21 5.04 -7.47
C ASP A 49 14.15 5.95 -6.81
N HIS A 50 13.90 5.73 -5.51
CA HIS A 50 12.89 6.42 -4.71
C HIS A 50 11.44 6.28 -5.19
N LEU A 51 11.15 5.32 -6.08
CA LEU A 51 9.82 5.06 -6.62
C LEU A 51 9.42 3.59 -6.47
N HIS A 52 10.30 2.66 -6.82
CA HIS A 52 10.02 1.23 -6.85
C HIS A 52 10.55 0.51 -5.61
N PRO A 53 9.83 -0.50 -5.11
CA PRO A 53 10.38 -1.45 -4.15
C PRO A 53 11.60 -2.18 -4.74
N GLY A 54 12.58 -2.46 -3.89
CA GLY A 54 13.62 -3.46 -4.16
C GLY A 54 13.15 -4.84 -3.70
N ASP A 55 14.07 -5.80 -3.66
CA ASP A 55 13.76 -7.19 -3.30
C ASP A 55 13.14 -7.32 -1.90
N ALA A 56 13.70 -6.63 -0.90
CA ALA A 56 13.17 -6.59 0.45
C ALA A 56 11.76 -5.98 0.50
N GLY A 57 11.52 -4.90 -0.26
CA GLY A 57 10.21 -4.29 -0.36
C GLY A 57 9.17 -5.20 -1.00
N TYR A 58 9.53 -5.91 -2.07
CA TYR A 58 8.63 -6.91 -2.66
C TYR A 58 8.32 -8.07 -1.70
N ALA A 59 9.30 -8.51 -0.92
CA ALA A 59 9.07 -9.51 0.13
C ALA A 59 8.13 -8.97 1.23
N ALA A 60 8.29 -7.72 1.65
CA ALA A 60 7.39 -7.06 2.61
C ALA A 60 5.96 -6.94 2.07
N LEU A 61 5.79 -6.58 0.79
CA LEU A 61 4.49 -6.55 0.13
C LEU A 61 3.83 -7.92 0.10
N ALA A 62 4.57 -8.96 -0.29
CA ALA A 62 4.07 -10.33 -0.30
C ALA A 62 3.63 -10.80 1.10
N GLY A 63 4.42 -10.48 2.13
CA GLY A 63 4.10 -10.79 3.53
C GLY A 63 2.90 -10.01 4.08
N ALA A 64 2.54 -8.87 3.49
CA ALA A 64 1.41 -8.06 3.91
C ALA A 64 0.05 -8.54 3.34
N VAL A 65 0.04 -9.50 2.42
CA VAL A 65 -1.19 -10.02 1.83
C VAL A 65 -1.83 -11.05 2.78
N ASP A 66 -3.00 -10.72 3.33
CA ASP A 66 -3.81 -11.67 4.08
C ASP A 66 -4.48 -12.67 3.13
N LEU A 67 -4.01 -13.91 3.13
CA LEU A 67 -4.50 -14.98 2.25
C LEU A 67 -5.93 -15.43 2.56
N ARG A 68 -6.53 -14.95 3.67
CA ARG A 68 -7.93 -15.19 4.02
C ARG A 68 -8.88 -14.21 3.32
N LEU A 69 -8.36 -13.20 2.63
CA LEU A 69 -9.20 -12.27 1.87
C LEU A 69 -10.00 -13.02 0.80
N PRO A 70 -11.27 -12.64 0.57
CA PRO A 70 -12.08 -13.23 -0.48
C PRO A 70 -11.35 -13.13 -1.82
N ARG A 71 -11.18 -14.27 -2.48
CA ARG A 71 -10.68 -14.29 -3.86
C ARG A 71 -11.83 -13.88 -4.78
N GLY A 72 -11.51 -13.13 -5.83
CA GLY A 72 -12.45 -12.92 -6.94
C GLY A 72 -12.81 -14.26 -7.58
N PRO A 73 -13.83 -14.29 -8.46
CA PRO A 73 -14.17 -15.50 -9.19
C PRO A 73 -12.94 -16.03 -9.93
N ASP A 74 -12.76 -17.36 -9.92
CA ASP A 74 -11.65 -18.01 -10.62
C ASP A 74 -11.77 -17.75 -12.13
N VAL A 75 -10.98 -16.80 -12.63
CA VAL A 75 -10.93 -16.43 -14.06
C VAL A 75 -10.41 -17.54 -14.98
N ARG A 76 -9.96 -18.67 -14.40
CA ARG A 76 -9.47 -19.85 -15.14
C ARG A 76 -10.57 -20.89 -15.42
N ALA A 77 -11.78 -20.68 -14.92
CA ALA A 77 -12.91 -21.59 -15.11
C ALA A 77 -13.89 -21.14 -16.21
N ALA A 78 -13.47 -20.24 -17.11
CA ALA A 78 -14.24 -19.76 -18.25
C ALA A 78 -13.65 -20.28 -19.58
#